data_AF-A0A6J5BHE4-F1
#
_entry.id   AF-A0A6J5BHE4-F1
#
_cell.length_a   1.000
_cell.length_b   1.000
_cell.length_c   1.000
_cell.angle_alpha   90.00
_cell.angle_beta   90.00
_cell.angle_gamma   90.00
#
_symmetry.space_group_name_H-M   'P 1'
#
loop_
_entity.id
_entity.type
_entity.pdbx_description
1 polymer ?
#
loop_
_entity_poly.entity_id
_entity_poly.type
_entity_poly.pdbx_seq_one_letter_code
_entity_poly.pdbx_strand_id
1 'polypeptide(L)'
;MSTPSTAQRTDRTPPVGSRAGLRIGRWLAVLLAVAVLHWIAAQWVERNRASLNPSDNEHVPVQVALLTPERIERKPATDAQQAATPAPARKAVASKPREHVLTATQPAKQAPAVAAASDAAASAPAAASQSDANAKAGATAAGTASAPAAASAPQAATGVKFSVPPSGELQYDTFYNGVRNQPGTIHWTSNAQSYEMVVSVPLPFVGTFVYSSHGRIDAFGLAPDQYIEKRGRRPEDVAIFNRIDKNIAFTRTPTTLPLPDGAQDRFSMVMQLASLVRGDPAAYKPGVTRQFFVVDNNSGENWPVETIGDETIRTAQGYLETRHFKRLPRHDGDLRRIDVWLAPSLGWLPARIMQTEPNGTQFELVWRGKLNADETGSQGGSVDGTSGSNGAGNPSPDNSANQSPANSPPLTPETTPAVDSTVPGNSPEKP
;
A
#
# COMPACT_ATOMS: atom_id res chain seq x y z
N MET A 1 64.02 36.76 94.13
CA MET A 1 63.90 35.29 94.09
C MET A 1 62.50 34.95 93.61
N SER A 2 62.39 34.18 92.50
CA SER A 2 61.31 33.22 92.16
C SER A 2 59.86 33.76 92.03
N THR A 3 58.98 33.37 91.11
CA THR A 3 58.84 32.32 90.08
C THR A 3 57.53 32.58 89.30
N PRO A 4 57.27 31.92 88.15
CA PRO A 4 56.12 32.20 87.27
C PRO A 4 54.96 31.17 87.40
N SER A 5 53.81 31.46 86.77
CA SER A 5 52.92 30.41 86.22
C SER A 5 51.94 30.97 85.19
N THR A 6 51.85 30.31 84.03
CA THR A 6 50.95 30.59 82.90
C THR A 6 50.38 29.27 82.39
N ALA A 7 49.07 29.24 82.10
CA ALA A 7 48.32 28.05 81.69
C ALA A 7 48.14 27.93 80.16
N GLN A 8 48.04 26.68 79.71
CA GLN A 8 47.92 26.18 78.33
C GLN A 8 46.58 26.52 77.63
N ARG A 9 46.62 26.59 76.29
CA ARG A 9 45.51 26.15 75.44
C ARG A 9 46.03 25.43 74.19
N THR A 10 45.37 24.32 73.88
CA THR A 10 45.63 23.32 72.84
C THR A 10 45.03 23.73 71.49
N ASP A 11 45.79 23.57 70.41
CA ASP A 11 45.27 23.58 69.04
C ASP A 11 45.53 22.22 68.36
N ARG A 12 44.45 21.61 67.85
CA ARG A 12 44.43 20.36 67.09
C ARG A 12 44.67 20.67 65.61
N THR A 13 45.61 19.97 64.99
CA THR A 13 45.74 19.86 63.52
C THR A 13 45.25 18.49 63.04
N PRO A 14 44.53 18.39 61.91
CA PRO A 14 44.05 17.10 61.38
C PRO A 14 45.13 16.40 60.52
N PRO A 15 45.19 15.05 60.51
CA PRO A 15 46.11 14.32 59.64
C PRO A 15 45.58 14.23 58.20
N VAL A 16 46.39 14.72 57.25
CA VAL A 16 46.26 14.47 55.82
C VAL A 16 46.72 13.03 55.53
N GLY A 17 45.77 12.14 55.22
CA GLY A 17 46.02 10.75 54.86
C GLY A 17 45.67 10.44 53.40
N SER A 18 46.66 9.93 52.67
CA SER A 18 46.64 9.52 51.26
C SER A 18 45.55 8.51 50.90
N ARG A 19 44.44 8.95 50.31
CA ARG A 19 43.38 8.08 49.74
C ARG A 19 43.20 8.19 48.21
N ALA A 20 44.12 8.85 47.51
CA ALA A 20 43.99 9.11 46.06
C ALA A 20 44.38 7.92 45.17
N GLY A 21 45.40 7.13 45.54
CA GLY A 21 45.94 6.05 44.69
C GLY A 21 44.96 4.89 44.43
N LEU A 22 44.18 4.47 45.43
CA LEU A 22 43.20 3.38 45.27
C LEU A 22 41.99 3.76 44.42
N ARG A 23 41.67 5.06 44.30
CA ARG A 23 40.51 5.52 43.50
C ARG A 23 40.84 5.52 42.02
N ILE A 24 42.06 5.90 41.64
CA ILE A 24 42.50 5.94 40.23
C ILE A 24 42.56 4.52 39.63
N GLY A 25 43.05 3.53 40.39
CA GLY A 25 43.07 2.14 39.93
C GLY A 25 41.68 1.56 39.67
N ARG A 26 40.67 1.94 40.47
CA ARG A 26 39.28 1.52 40.26
C ARG A 26 38.70 2.13 38.97
N TRP A 27 38.97 3.40 38.70
CA TRP A 27 38.50 4.04 37.47
C TRP A 27 39.17 3.47 36.22
N LEU A 28 40.47 3.14 36.27
CA LEU A 28 41.15 2.44 35.18
C LEU A 28 40.57 1.05 34.92
N ALA A 29 40.27 0.29 35.97
CA ALA A 29 39.64 -1.02 35.84
C ALA A 29 38.23 -0.94 35.22
N VAL A 30 37.43 0.06 35.61
CA VAL A 30 36.11 0.31 35.02
C VAL A 30 36.22 0.69 33.54
N LEU A 31 37.16 1.58 33.19
CA LEU A 31 37.37 1.99 31.80
C LEU A 31 37.79 0.80 30.94
N LEU A 32 38.69 -0.05 31.44
CA LEU A 32 39.13 -1.26 30.75
C LEU A 32 37.97 -2.25 30.56
N ALA A 33 37.12 -2.45 31.58
CA ALA A 33 35.93 -3.29 31.48
C ALA A 33 34.94 -2.77 30.43
N VAL A 34 34.71 -1.45 30.39
CA VAL A 34 33.84 -0.82 29.39
C VAL A 34 34.43 -0.96 27.98
N ALA A 35 35.73 -0.80 27.82
CA ALA A 35 36.40 -1.00 26.53
C ALA A 35 36.29 -2.45 26.04
N VAL A 36 36.47 -3.43 26.94
CA VAL A 36 36.26 -4.85 26.62
C VAL A 36 34.80 -5.12 26.25
N LEU A 37 33.84 -4.54 26.95
CA LEU A 37 32.41 -4.67 26.61
C LEU A 37 32.11 -4.12 25.21
N HIS A 38 32.63 -2.94 24.88
CA HIS A 38 32.48 -2.35 23.54
C HIS A 38 33.16 -3.20 22.47
N TRP A 39 34.31 -3.78 22.77
CA TRP A 39 34.99 -4.68 21.84
C TRP A 39 34.18 -5.96 21.60
N ILE A 40 33.61 -6.56 22.63
CA ILE A 40 32.71 -7.72 22.50
C ILE A 40 31.45 -7.35 21.69
N ALA A 41 30.85 -6.19 21.95
CA ALA A 41 29.70 -5.70 21.20
C ALA A 41 30.04 -5.48 19.72
N ALA A 42 31.20 -4.88 19.43
CA ALA A 42 31.67 -4.70 18.05
C ALA A 42 31.91 -6.06 17.36
N GLN A 43 32.52 -7.03 18.05
CA GLN A 43 32.71 -8.38 17.53
C GLN A 43 31.39 -9.12 17.30
N TRP A 44 30.38 -8.91 18.16
CA TRP A 44 29.05 -9.47 17.99
C TRP A 44 28.34 -8.87 16.77
N VAL A 45 28.38 -7.54 16.60
CA VAL A 45 27.83 -6.86 15.42
C VAL A 45 28.53 -7.32 14.16
N GLU A 46 29.86 -7.41 14.18
CA GLU A 46 30.66 -7.85 13.04
C GLU A 46 30.33 -9.30 12.66
N ARG A 47 30.14 -10.21 13.62
CA ARG A 47 29.72 -11.59 13.35
C ARG A 47 28.28 -11.69 12.85
N ASN A 48 27.39 -10.83 13.34
CA ASN A 48 25.98 -10.82 12.99
C ASN A 48 25.66 -9.87 11.83
N ARG A 49 26.65 -9.21 11.24
CA ARG A 49 26.46 -8.28 10.11
C ARG A 49 25.81 -8.98 8.91
N ALA A 50 26.09 -10.27 8.72
CA ALA A 50 25.53 -11.08 7.64
C ALA A 50 24.06 -11.50 7.89
N SER A 51 23.61 -11.54 9.14
CA SER A 51 22.19 -11.79 9.47
C SER A 51 21.37 -10.50 9.56
N LEU A 52 22.00 -9.36 9.85
CA LEU A 52 21.36 -8.03 9.90
C LEU A 52 21.30 -7.36 8.53
N ASN A 53 22.30 -7.60 7.68
CA ASN A 53 22.26 -7.32 6.26
C ASN A 53 22.33 -8.66 5.54
N PRO A 54 21.20 -9.27 5.15
CA PRO A 54 21.25 -10.32 4.14
C PRO A 54 21.98 -9.68 2.96
N SER A 55 23.23 -10.09 2.77
CA SER A 55 23.99 -9.74 1.58
C SER A 55 23.14 -10.21 0.41
N ASP A 56 22.97 -9.38 -0.61
CA ASP A 56 22.30 -9.76 -1.85
C ASP A 56 22.87 -11.10 -2.30
N ASN A 57 22.16 -12.18 -1.98
CA ASN A 57 22.62 -13.53 -2.25
C ASN A 57 22.66 -13.65 -3.76
N GLU A 58 23.87 -13.98 -4.23
CA GLU A 58 24.22 -14.52 -5.54
C GLU A 58 23.26 -14.16 -6.68
N HIS A 59 23.77 -13.35 -7.61
CA HIS A 59 23.27 -13.31 -8.98
C HIS A 59 23.41 -14.71 -9.60
N VAL A 60 22.47 -15.61 -9.27
CA VAL A 60 22.14 -16.73 -10.12
C VAL A 60 21.65 -16.07 -11.40
N PRO A 61 22.22 -16.38 -12.57
CA PRO A 61 21.68 -15.90 -13.83
C PRO A 61 20.39 -16.68 -14.11
N VAL A 62 19.38 -16.49 -13.27
CA VAL A 62 17.99 -16.77 -13.64
C VAL A 62 17.69 -15.74 -14.69
N GLN A 63 17.33 -16.19 -15.89
CA GLN A 63 16.89 -15.33 -16.97
C GLN A 63 15.85 -14.35 -16.39
N VAL A 64 16.27 -13.10 -16.20
CA VAL A 64 15.44 -12.04 -15.63
C VAL A 64 14.38 -11.75 -16.66
N ALA A 65 13.26 -12.44 -16.56
CA ALA A 65 12.08 -12.11 -17.34
C ALA A 65 11.60 -10.76 -16.81
N LEU A 66 12.02 -9.69 -17.49
CA LEU A 66 11.53 -8.35 -17.23
C LEU A 66 10.11 -8.26 -17.77
N LEU A 67 9.15 -8.45 -16.90
CA LEU A 67 7.76 -8.26 -17.22
C LEU A 67 7.50 -6.76 -17.32
N THR A 68 7.16 -6.29 -18.51
CA THR A 68 6.66 -4.92 -18.71
C THR A 68 5.15 -4.89 -18.46
N PRO A 69 4.54 -3.71 -18.25
CA PRO A 69 3.11 -3.59 -18.24
C PRO A 69 2.51 -4.16 -19.53
N GLU A 70 1.74 -5.23 -19.41
CA GLU A 70 1.08 -5.91 -20.51
C GLU A 70 -0.43 -5.93 -20.26
N ARG A 71 -1.20 -6.02 -21.34
CA ARG A 71 -2.65 -6.10 -21.30
C ARG A 71 -3.09 -7.32 -20.47
N ILE A 72 -4.03 -7.12 -19.57
CA ILE A 72 -4.64 -8.21 -18.80
C ILE A 72 -5.55 -9.05 -19.69
N GLU A 73 -5.62 -10.35 -19.41
CA GLU A 73 -6.59 -11.23 -20.05
C GLU A 73 -8.00 -10.79 -19.65
N ARG A 74 -8.84 -10.57 -20.66
CA ARG A 74 -10.26 -10.35 -20.47
C ARG A 74 -10.97 -11.39 -21.30
N LYS A 75 -11.87 -12.13 -20.66
CA LYS A 75 -12.89 -12.89 -21.39
C LYS A 75 -13.64 -11.87 -22.25
N PRO A 76 -13.76 -12.07 -23.58
CA PRO A 76 -14.57 -11.20 -24.40
C PRO A 76 -15.95 -11.10 -23.78
N ALA A 77 -16.33 -9.92 -23.30
CA ALA A 77 -17.74 -9.61 -23.13
C ALA A 77 -18.28 -9.57 -24.55
N THR A 78 -19.13 -10.53 -24.89
CA THR A 78 -19.87 -10.54 -26.15
C THR A 78 -20.34 -9.13 -26.45
N ASP A 79 -19.95 -8.61 -27.62
CA ASP A 79 -20.29 -7.29 -28.11
C ASP A 79 -21.77 -6.96 -27.87
N ALA A 80 -22.02 -6.11 -26.88
CA ALA A 80 -23.26 -5.35 -26.76
C ALA A 80 -22.97 -3.85 -26.88
N GLN A 81 -21.88 -3.49 -27.56
CA GLN A 81 -21.64 -2.13 -28.03
C GLN A 81 -21.67 -2.09 -29.57
N GLN A 82 -22.64 -2.79 -30.15
CA GLN A 82 -23.07 -2.52 -31.50
C GLN A 82 -23.96 -1.26 -31.48
N ALA A 83 -23.36 -0.16 -31.92
CA ALA A 83 -24.02 1.01 -32.50
C ALA A 83 -25.43 1.34 -31.95
N ALA A 84 -25.49 1.96 -30.76
CA ALA A 84 -26.66 2.76 -30.40
C ALA A 84 -26.70 3.98 -31.33
N THR A 85 -27.51 3.87 -32.38
CA THR A 85 -27.93 4.99 -33.22
C THR A 85 -28.56 6.04 -32.31
N PRO A 86 -28.19 7.34 -32.38
CA PRO A 86 -28.81 8.35 -31.53
C PRO A 86 -30.29 8.51 -31.91
N ALA A 87 -31.17 8.15 -30.98
CA ALA A 87 -32.59 8.47 -31.06
C ALA A 87 -32.78 10.01 -31.02
N PRO A 88 -33.77 10.57 -31.75
CA PRO A 88 -33.88 12.01 -31.96
C PRO A 88 -34.18 12.78 -30.67
N ALA A 89 -33.57 13.96 -30.57
CA ALA A 89 -33.65 14.88 -29.45
C ALA A 89 -35.10 15.22 -29.06
N ARG A 90 -35.49 14.92 -27.82
CA ARG A 90 -36.65 15.54 -27.17
C ARG A 90 -36.25 16.96 -26.76
N LYS A 91 -37.03 17.94 -27.23
CA LYS A 91 -36.89 19.37 -26.91
C LYS A 91 -36.81 19.58 -25.39
N ALA A 92 -35.73 20.21 -24.94
CA ALA A 92 -35.62 20.73 -23.58
C ALA A 92 -36.51 21.98 -23.44
N VAL A 93 -37.38 21.96 -22.43
CA VAL A 93 -38.13 23.13 -21.97
C VAL A 93 -37.18 24.03 -21.19
N ALA A 94 -37.17 25.32 -21.54
CA ALA A 94 -36.29 26.33 -20.96
C ALA A 94 -36.58 26.55 -19.46
N SER A 95 -35.58 26.29 -18.62
CA SER A 95 -35.57 26.70 -17.22
C SER A 95 -34.90 28.08 -17.12
N LYS A 96 -35.60 29.04 -16.49
CA LYS A 96 -35.12 30.42 -16.29
C LYS A 96 -33.80 30.46 -15.49
N PRO A 97 -32.87 31.38 -15.78
CA PRO A 97 -31.63 31.51 -15.02
C PRO A 97 -31.93 31.99 -13.59
N ARG A 98 -31.35 31.32 -12.58
CA ARG A 98 -31.22 31.87 -11.23
C ARG A 98 -30.04 32.83 -11.23
N GLU A 99 -30.30 34.07 -10.83
CA GLU A 99 -29.29 35.10 -10.62
C GLU A 99 -28.35 34.68 -9.49
N HIS A 100 -27.05 34.66 -9.78
CA HIS A 100 -26.02 34.66 -8.75
C HIS A 100 -25.78 36.11 -8.33
N VAL A 101 -26.27 36.45 -7.13
CA VAL A 101 -25.92 37.71 -6.45
C VAL A 101 -24.45 37.63 -6.06
N LEU A 102 -23.59 38.29 -6.84
CA LEU A 102 -22.25 38.68 -6.42
C LEU A 102 -22.33 40.12 -5.90
N THR A 103 -22.34 40.28 -4.58
CA THR A 103 -22.16 41.57 -3.93
C THR A 103 -20.70 41.98 -4.07
N ALA A 104 -20.41 42.82 -5.07
CA ALA A 104 -19.15 43.56 -5.15
C ALA A 104 -19.40 45.00 -4.68
N THR A 105 -18.75 45.39 -3.59
CA THR A 105 -18.70 46.74 -3.06
C THR A 105 -17.92 47.65 -4.01
N GLN A 106 -18.60 48.68 -4.54
CA GLN A 106 -18.00 49.75 -5.33
C GLN A 106 -17.86 51.03 -4.49
N PRO A 107 -16.75 51.77 -4.63
CA PRO A 107 -16.74 53.21 -4.44
C PRO A 107 -16.67 53.98 -5.77
N ALA A 108 -17.32 55.15 -5.75
CA ALA A 108 -17.64 56.07 -6.84
C ALA A 108 -16.42 56.80 -7.46
N LYS A 109 -16.36 56.95 -8.80
CA LYS A 109 -16.71 58.15 -9.62
C LYS A 109 -15.59 59.21 -9.76
N GLN A 110 -15.02 59.35 -10.95
CA GLN A 110 -15.02 60.59 -11.77
C GLN A 110 -14.28 60.40 -13.10
N ALA A 111 -14.92 60.84 -14.19
CA ALA A 111 -14.29 61.21 -15.45
C ALA A 111 -14.29 62.74 -15.57
N PRO A 112 -13.43 63.31 -16.43
CA PRO A 112 -13.97 64.00 -17.60
C PRO A 112 -13.22 63.72 -18.92
N ALA A 113 -13.93 63.95 -20.02
CA ALA A 113 -13.52 63.82 -21.41
C ALA A 113 -13.11 65.17 -22.03
N VAL A 114 -12.27 65.16 -23.08
CA VAL A 114 -12.31 65.94 -24.36
C VAL A 114 -11.30 65.27 -25.33
N ALA A 115 -11.72 64.65 -26.46
CA ALA A 115 -11.71 65.10 -27.88
C ALA A 115 -10.33 65.57 -28.43
N ALA A 116 -9.87 65.30 -29.67
CA ALA A 116 -10.54 65.05 -30.95
C ALA A 116 -9.59 64.47 -32.05
N ALA A 117 -10.22 63.95 -33.13
CA ALA A 117 -9.85 63.94 -34.57
C ALA A 117 -8.66 63.09 -35.07
N SER A 118 -8.92 61.99 -35.82
CA SER A 118 -9.06 61.86 -37.31
C SER A 118 -7.69 61.61 -37.98
N ASP A 119 -7.50 60.74 -38.97
CA ASP A 119 -8.36 60.37 -40.09
C ASP A 119 -7.85 59.09 -40.81
N ALA A 120 -8.76 58.46 -41.55
CA ALA A 120 -8.61 57.81 -42.87
C ALA A 120 -7.48 56.78 -43.18
N ALA A 121 -7.67 55.73 -43.98
CA ALA A 121 -8.81 55.13 -44.68
C ALA A 121 -8.29 53.90 -45.47
N ALA A 122 -9.21 52.97 -45.76
CA ALA A 122 -9.39 52.27 -47.05
C ALA A 122 -8.24 51.38 -47.61
N SER A 123 -8.46 50.23 -48.24
CA SER A 123 -9.65 49.62 -48.82
C SER A 123 -9.32 48.16 -49.22
N ALA A 124 -10.30 47.27 -49.09
CA ALA A 124 -10.50 46.14 -50.01
C ALA A 124 -11.33 46.65 -51.21
N PRO A 125 -11.47 45.93 -52.36
CA PRO A 125 -12.45 44.83 -52.41
C PRO A 125 -12.28 43.74 -53.53
N ALA A 126 -13.11 42.68 -53.44
CA ALA A 126 -13.87 41.98 -54.51
C ALA A 126 -13.13 41.25 -55.67
N ALA A 127 -13.67 40.25 -56.41
CA ALA A 127 -14.77 39.28 -56.33
C ALA A 127 -14.74 38.40 -57.63
N ALA A 128 -15.50 37.29 -57.64
CA ALA A 128 -16.12 36.60 -58.81
C ALA A 128 -15.23 35.69 -59.72
N SER A 129 -15.48 34.36 -59.82
CA SER A 129 -16.40 33.61 -60.74
C SER A 129 -15.57 32.87 -61.82
N GLN A 130 -15.84 31.70 -62.42
CA GLN A 130 -16.92 30.68 -62.45
C GLN A 130 -16.40 29.46 -63.28
N SER A 131 -17.05 28.29 -63.11
CA SER A 131 -17.36 27.19 -64.08
C SER A 131 -16.20 26.41 -64.78
N ASP A 132 -16.26 25.13 -65.16
CA ASP A 132 -17.35 24.25 -65.62
C ASP A 132 -17.07 22.74 -65.38
N ALA A 133 -18.13 21.94 -65.56
CA ALA A 133 -18.26 20.51 -65.32
C ALA A 133 -18.08 19.59 -66.56
N ASN A 134 -17.71 18.32 -66.33
CA ASN A 134 -18.22 17.09 -67.02
C ASN A 134 -17.51 15.87 -66.37
N ALA A 135 -18.12 14.90 -65.69
CA ALA A 135 -19.18 13.93 -66.01
C ALA A 135 -18.75 12.69 -66.83
N LYS A 136 -18.84 11.52 -66.15
CA LYS A 136 -19.44 10.23 -66.57
C LYS A 136 -18.52 9.04 -66.90
N ALA A 137 -18.69 7.99 -66.06
CA ALA A 137 -18.74 6.53 -66.28
C ALA A 137 -17.61 5.84 -67.10
N GLY A 138 -17.14 4.64 -66.78
CA GLY A 138 -17.61 3.57 -65.92
C GLY A 138 -17.27 2.24 -66.61
N ALA A 139 -16.75 1.24 -65.89
CA ALA A 139 -16.79 -0.16 -66.32
C ALA A 139 -16.42 -1.10 -65.17
N THR A 140 -17.37 -1.99 -64.90
CA THR A 140 -17.35 -3.19 -64.06
C THR A 140 -16.45 -4.29 -64.62
N ALA A 141 -15.84 -5.08 -63.73
CA ALA A 141 -15.49 -6.48 -64.02
C ALA A 141 -15.72 -7.33 -62.75
N ALA A 142 -16.38 -8.47 -62.95
CA ALA A 142 -16.89 -9.38 -61.94
C ALA A 142 -16.03 -10.65 -61.78
N GLY A 143 -16.24 -11.35 -60.65
CA GLY A 143 -15.72 -12.70 -60.36
C GLY A 143 -14.60 -12.66 -59.30
N THR A 144 -14.72 -13.23 -58.10
CA THR A 144 -15.15 -14.62 -57.82
C THR A 144 -15.61 -14.71 -56.37
N ALA A 145 -16.68 -15.48 -56.12
CA ALA A 145 -17.23 -15.73 -54.80
C ALA A 145 -16.27 -16.57 -53.95
N SER A 146 -15.83 -16.01 -52.82
CA SER A 146 -15.23 -16.78 -51.72
C SER A 146 -16.30 -17.00 -50.65
N ALA A 147 -16.52 -18.26 -50.30
CA ALA A 147 -17.41 -18.70 -49.24
C ALA A 147 -17.10 -17.98 -47.91
N PRO A 148 -18.11 -17.74 -47.04
CA PRO A 148 -17.85 -17.14 -45.74
C PRO A 148 -17.01 -18.13 -44.92
N ALA A 149 -15.76 -17.76 -44.66
CA ALA A 149 -14.95 -18.42 -43.64
C ALA A 149 -15.73 -18.37 -42.32
N ALA A 150 -15.92 -19.53 -41.71
CA ALA A 150 -16.52 -19.65 -40.39
C ALA A 150 -15.85 -18.62 -39.47
N ALA A 151 -16.65 -17.73 -38.90
CA ALA A 151 -16.19 -16.77 -37.92
C ALA A 151 -15.55 -17.56 -36.77
N SER A 152 -14.22 -17.55 -36.71
CA SER A 152 -13.49 -18.00 -35.53
C SER A 152 -14.08 -17.26 -34.34
N ALA A 153 -14.64 -18.03 -33.40
CA ALA A 153 -15.09 -17.50 -32.13
C ALA A 153 -13.97 -16.58 -31.56
N PRO A 154 -14.29 -15.41 -30.99
CA PRO A 154 -13.28 -14.49 -30.51
C PRO A 154 -12.39 -15.22 -29.50
N GLN A 155 -11.17 -15.51 -29.93
CA GLN A 155 -10.17 -16.15 -29.09
C GLN A 155 -9.88 -15.18 -27.95
N ALA A 156 -10.01 -15.65 -26.71
CA ALA A 156 -9.63 -14.86 -25.54
C ALA A 156 -8.23 -14.29 -25.80
N ALA A 157 -8.09 -12.96 -25.70
CA ALA A 157 -6.80 -12.33 -25.87
C ALA A 157 -5.86 -12.92 -24.82
N THR A 158 -4.76 -13.54 -25.26
CA THR A 158 -3.69 -14.06 -24.39
C THR A 158 -3.04 -12.88 -23.68
N GLY A 159 -3.64 -12.44 -22.57
CA GLY A 159 -3.13 -11.37 -21.72
C GLY A 159 -2.64 -11.91 -20.39
N VAL A 160 -2.09 -11.03 -19.56
CA VAL A 160 -1.65 -11.40 -18.21
C VAL A 160 -2.87 -11.70 -17.35
N LYS A 161 -2.90 -12.84 -16.67
CA LYS A 161 -3.98 -13.16 -15.73
C LYS A 161 -4.01 -12.15 -14.60
N PHE A 162 -5.21 -11.72 -14.23
CA PHE A 162 -5.40 -10.64 -13.29
C PHE A 162 -6.63 -10.92 -12.42
N SER A 163 -6.47 -10.79 -11.10
CA SER A 163 -7.55 -11.06 -10.16
C SER A 163 -7.37 -10.24 -8.90
N VAL A 164 -8.24 -9.26 -8.65
CA VAL A 164 -8.13 -8.36 -7.49
C VAL A 164 -8.23 -9.10 -6.15
N PRO A 165 -7.48 -8.70 -5.11
CA PRO A 165 -7.62 -9.25 -3.75
C PRO A 165 -9.00 -8.96 -3.15
N PRO A 166 -9.44 -9.75 -2.14
CA PRO A 166 -10.72 -9.53 -1.47
C PRO A 166 -10.79 -8.14 -0.84
N SER A 167 -11.93 -7.47 -1.01
CA SER A 167 -12.22 -6.17 -0.38
C SER A 167 -12.37 -6.30 1.13
N GLY A 168 -11.99 -5.26 1.88
CA GLY A 168 -12.14 -5.26 3.34
C GLY A 168 -11.44 -4.10 4.03
N GLU A 169 -11.69 -4.00 5.34
CA GLU A 169 -10.95 -3.13 6.24
C GLU A 169 -9.78 -3.92 6.85
N LEU A 170 -8.57 -3.60 6.39
CA LEU A 170 -7.37 -4.33 6.73
C LEU A 170 -6.65 -3.62 7.87
N GLN A 171 -6.30 -4.33 8.94
CA GLN A 171 -5.62 -3.75 10.10
C GLN A 171 -4.16 -4.18 10.15
N TYR A 172 -3.29 -3.22 10.48
CA TYR A 172 -1.85 -3.42 10.53
C TYR A 172 -1.27 -2.89 11.85
N ASP A 173 -0.35 -3.66 12.42
CA ASP A 173 0.61 -3.12 13.36
C ASP A 173 1.61 -2.26 12.59
N THR A 174 1.78 -1.02 13.04
CA THR A 174 2.70 -0.06 12.42
C THR A 174 3.98 0.04 13.24
N PHE A 175 5.12 0.07 12.58
CA PHE A 175 6.42 0.29 13.20
C PHE A 175 7.13 1.46 12.53
N TYR A 176 7.76 2.29 13.35
CA TYR A 176 8.62 3.39 12.91
C TYR A 176 10.01 3.17 13.52
N ASN A 177 11.01 2.92 12.69
CA ASN A 177 12.36 2.52 13.14
C ASN A 177 12.33 1.36 14.16
N GLY A 178 11.48 0.36 13.91
CA GLY A 178 11.30 -0.80 14.79
C GLY A 178 10.44 -0.54 16.05
N VAL A 179 10.05 0.71 16.33
CA VAL A 179 9.18 1.04 17.46
C VAL A 179 7.72 0.92 17.04
N ARG A 180 6.94 0.12 17.76
CA ARG A 180 5.50 -0.07 17.50
C ARG A 180 4.72 1.21 17.80
N ASN A 181 3.83 1.59 16.90
CA ASN A 181 2.92 2.72 17.01
C ASN A 181 1.45 2.28 17.01
N GLN A 182 0.53 3.25 17.04
CA GLN A 182 -0.90 3.01 16.95
C GLN A 182 -1.24 2.28 15.64
N PRO A 183 -2.11 1.26 15.66
CA PRO A 183 -2.45 0.49 14.47
C PRO A 183 -2.89 1.37 13.31
N GLY A 184 -2.44 1.01 12.11
CA GLY A 184 -2.87 1.60 10.86
C GLY A 184 -3.96 0.76 10.21
N THR A 185 -4.68 1.37 9.27
CA THR A 185 -5.68 0.67 8.46
C THR A 185 -5.43 0.87 6.98
N ILE A 186 -5.81 -0.14 6.19
CA ILE A 186 -5.98 -0.03 4.74
C ILE A 186 -7.43 -0.41 4.45
N HIS A 187 -8.22 0.58 4.09
CA HIS A 187 -9.52 0.35 3.47
C HIS A 187 -9.27 -0.02 2.01
N TRP A 188 -9.73 -1.19 1.57
CA TRP A 188 -9.64 -1.62 0.18
C TRP A 188 -10.99 -2.08 -0.32
N THR A 189 -11.45 -1.50 -1.42
CA THR A 189 -12.63 -1.98 -2.14
C THR A 189 -12.37 -2.03 -3.64
N SER A 190 -12.91 -3.04 -4.30
CA SER A 190 -12.90 -3.15 -5.74
C SER A 190 -14.17 -3.84 -6.24
N ASN A 191 -14.58 -3.46 -7.44
CA ASN A 191 -15.59 -4.14 -8.23
C ASN A 191 -15.03 -4.43 -9.63
N ALA A 192 -15.87 -4.81 -10.59
CA ALA A 192 -15.39 -5.15 -11.93
C ALA A 192 -14.87 -3.95 -12.76
N GLN A 193 -15.17 -2.71 -12.35
CA GLN A 193 -14.87 -1.49 -13.11
C GLN A 193 -13.99 -0.49 -12.34
N SER A 194 -14.05 -0.46 -11.00
CA SER A 194 -13.40 0.54 -10.18
C SER A 194 -12.83 -0.02 -8.89
N TYR A 195 -11.92 0.76 -8.30
CA TYR A 195 -11.37 0.49 -6.99
C TYR A 195 -11.25 1.78 -6.19
N GLU A 196 -11.22 1.61 -4.87
CA GLU A 196 -10.90 2.66 -3.91
C GLU A 196 -10.01 2.08 -2.81
N MET A 197 -9.02 2.86 -2.41
CA MET A 197 -8.12 2.51 -1.35
C MET A 197 -7.80 3.71 -0.48
N VAL A 198 -7.84 3.53 0.84
CA VAL A 198 -7.43 4.54 1.82
C VAL A 198 -6.51 3.91 2.85
N VAL A 199 -5.27 4.38 2.94
CA VAL A 199 -4.28 3.97 3.93
C VAL A 199 -4.20 5.03 5.00
N SER A 200 -4.41 4.66 6.26
CA SER A 200 -4.34 5.55 7.42
C SER A 200 -3.29 5.03 8.41
N VAL A 201 -2.24 5.82 8.65
CA VAL A 201 -1.14 5.48 9.57
C VAL A 201 -1.02 6.56 10.64
N PRO A 202 -1.53 6.33 11.87
CA PRO A 202 -1.42 7.28 12.96
C PRO A 202 0.01 7.34 13.49
N LEU A 203 0.67 8.49 13.38
CA LEU A 203 2.03 8.69 13.90
C LEU A 203 2.04 9.66 15.10
N PRO A 204 2.80 9.37 16.17
CA PRO A 204 2.94 10.27 17.31
C PRO A 204 3.48 11.64 16.91
N PHE A 205 2.96 12.69 17.57
CA PHE A 205 3.38 14.10 17.42
C PHE A 205 3.17 14.77 16.06
N VAL A 206 3.14 14.02 14.95
CA VAL A 206 2.95 14.55 13.59
C VAL A 206 1.51 14.40 13.08
N GLY A 207 0.71 13.51 13.67
CA GLY A 207 -0.67 13.22 13.26
C GLY A 207 -0.79 12.04 12.30
N THR A 208 -1.98 11.78 11.80
CA THR A 208 -2.25 10.65 10.89
C THR A 208 -1.76 10.98 9.48
N PHE A 209 -1.00 10.06 8.90
CA PHE A 209 -0.70 10.09 7.47
C PHE A 209 -1.81 9.32 6.76
N VAL A 210 -2.51 10.00 5.84
CA VAL A 210 -3.59 9.42 5.05
C VAL A 210 -3.17 9.46 3.58
N TYR A 211 -3.24 8.33 2.92
CA TYR A 211 -3.01 8.20 1.49
C TYR A 211 -4.25 7.60 0.87
N SER A 212 -4.76 8.18 -0.21
CA SER A 212 -5.89 7.61 -0.93
C SER A 212 -5.59 7.47 -2.41
N SER A 213 -6.09 6.39 -2.99
CA SER A 213 -6.01 6.12 -4.42
C SER A 213 -7.36 5.58 -4.87
N HIS A 214 -7.92 6.17 -5.91
CA HIS A 214 -9.11 5.65 -6.54
C HIS A 214 -9.00 5.77 -8.06
N GLY A 215 -9.72 4.91 -8.74
CA GLY A 215 -9.73 4.88 -10.19
C GLY A 215 -10.50 3.70 -10.73
N ARG A 216 -10.12 3.31 -11.94
CA ARG A 216 -10.78 2.24 -12.69
C ARG A 216 -9.92 1.00 -12.85
N ILE A 217 -10.52 -0.08 -13.34
CA ILE A 217 -9.83 -1.28 -13.79
C ILE A 217 -9.86 -1.29 -15.32
N ASP A 218 -8.71 -1.01 -15.94
CA ASP A 218 -8.57 -0.92 -17.38
C ASP A 218 -7.83 -2.12 -17.98
N ALA A 219 -7.46 -2.01 -19.25
CA ALA A 219 -6.85 -3.10 -19.99
C ALA A 219 -5.49 -3.53 -19.42
N PHE A 220 -4.90 -2.81 -18.45
CA PHE A 220 -3.63 -3.11 -17.79
C PHE A 220 -3.78 -3.39 -16.29
N GLY A 221 -5.01 -3.47 -15.76
CA GLY A 221 -5.29 -3.70 -14.35
C GLY A 221 -5.81 -2.44 -13.66
N LEU A 222 -5.39 -2.20 -12.42
CA LEU A 222 -5.70 -0.96 -11.71
C LEU A 222 -5.15 0.23 -12.49
N ALA A 223 -5.96 1.26 -12.64
CA ALA A 223 -5.62 2.49 -13.33
C ALA A 223 -6.10 3.66 -12.47
N PRO A 224 -5.21 4.25 -11.65
CA PRO A 224 -5.54 5.40 -10.84
C PRO A 224 -6.03 6.55 -11.72
N ASP A 225 -7.04 7.25 -11.21
CA ASP A 225 -7.51 8.54 -11.73
C ASP A 225 -7.02 9.68 -10.81
N GLN A 226 -6.92 9.41 -9.50
CA GLN A 226 -6.40 10.37 -8.53
C GLN A 226 -5.68 9.68 -7.37
N TYR A 227 -4.56 10.27 -6.94
CA TYR A 227 -3.82 9.92 -5.74
C TYR A 227 -3.72 11.13 -4.83
N ILE A 228 -4.01 10.98 -3.54
CA ILE A 228 -3.97 12.06 -2.53
C ILE A 228 -3.08 11.63 -1.37
N GLU A 229 -2.20 12.54 -0.94
CA GLU A 229 -1.36 12.40 0.25
C GLU A 229 -1.66 13.51 1.25
N LYS A 230 -2.02 13.13 2.47
CA LYS A 230 -2.20 14.02 3.61
C LYS A 230 -1.27 13.62 4.75
N ARG A 231 -0.22 14.40 4.97
CA ARG A 231 0.74 14.13 6.07
C ARG A 231 0.44 14.96 7.30
N GLY A 232 -0.32 14.38 8.23
CA GLY A 232 -0.63 15.02 9.51
C GLY A 232 -1.51 16.25 9.31
N ARG A 233 -1.02 17.42 9.74
CA ARG A 233 -1.73 18.71 9.58
C ARG A 233 -1.37 19.46 8.30
N ARG A 234 -0.52 18.90 7.43
CA ARG A 234 -0.16 19.54 6.17
C ARG A 234 -1.35 19.53 5.19
N PRO A 235 -1.41 20.49 4.26
CA PRO A 235 -2.34 20.42 3.13
C PRO A 235 -2.18 19.12 2.34
N GLU A 236 -3.22 18.78 1.60
CA GLU A 236 -3.26 17.59 0.75
C GLU A 236 -2.48 17.85 -0.56
N ASP A 237 -1.56 16.95 -0.88
CA ASP A 237 -0.93 16.88 -2.19
C ASP A 237 -1.72 15.90 -3.06
N VAL A 238 -1.99 16.26 -4.32
CA VAL A 238 -2.79 15.44 -5.25
C VAL A 238 -2.01 15.24 -6.54
N ALA A 239 -2.02 14.00 -7.04
CA ALA A 239 -1.63 13.65 -8.40
C ALA A 239 -2.87 13.20 -9.18
N ILE A 240 -3.10 13.82 -10.34
CA ILE A 240 -4.26 13.57 -11.20
C ILE A 240 -3.78 12.89 -12.48
N PHE A 241 -4.36 11.74 -12.79
CA PHE A 241 -4.01 10.92 -13.95
C PHE A 241 -5.01 11.23 -15.08
N ASN A 242 -4.75 12.26 -15.88
CA ASN A 242 -5.62 12.65 -16.96
C ASN A 242 -5.42 11.74 -18.18
N ARG A 243 -6.39 10.85 -18.39
CA ARG A 243 -6.30 9.81 -19.41
C ARG A 243 -6.81 10.26 -20.78
N ILE A 244 -7.55 11.37 -20.83
CA ILE A 244 -7.96 12.03 -22.08
C ILE A 244 -6.75 12.75 -22.66
N ASP A 245 -6.09 13.59 -21.85
CA ASP A 245 -4.94 14.39 -22.26
C ASP A 245 -3.60 13.63 -22.16
N LYS A 246 -3.65 12.38 -21.69
CA LYS A 246 -2.50 11.47 -21.52
C LYS A 246 -1.35 12.09 -20.72
N ASN A 247 -1.68 12.80 -19.65
CA ASN A 247 -0.71 13.39 -18.74
C ASN A 247 -1.06 13.18 -17.26
N ILE A 248 -0.07 13.40 -16.41
CA ILE A 248 -0.21 13.43 -14.95
C ILE A 248 0.08 14.86 -14.51
N ALA A 249 -0.82 15.43 -13.70
CA ALA A 249 -0.65 16.75 -13.12
C ALA A 249 -0.56 16.66 -11.59
N PHE A 250 0.18 17.58 -10.97
CA PHE A 250 0.36 17.64 -9.53
C PHE A 250 -0.20 18.95 -8.96
N THR A 251 -0.67 18.93 -7.71
CA THR A 251 -0.95 20.18 -6.98
C THR A 251 0.29 20.75 -6.31
N ARG A 252 1.30 19.91 -6.02
CA ARG A 252 2.53 20.32 -5.34
C ARG A 252 3.48 21.09 -6.25
N THR A 253 3.46 20.82 -7.54
CA THR A 253 4.32 21.47 -8.54
C THR A 253 3.53 21.74 -9.82
N PRO A 254 3.91 22.74 -10.63
CA PRO A 254 3.27 23.00 -11.93
C PRO A 254 3.69 21.99 -13.02
N THR A 255 4.58 21.06 -12.70
CA THR A 255 5.10 20.08 -13.66
C THR A 255 4.03 19.09 -14.07
N THR A 256 4.05 18.67 -15.33
CA THR A 256 3.26 17.54 -15.81
C THR A 256 4.18 16.43 -16.31
N LEU A 257 3.69 15.19 -16.26
CA LEU A 257 4.39 14.02 -16.81
C LEU A 257 3.54 13.36 -17.89
N PRO A 258 4.14 12.68 -18.88
CA PRO A 258 3.38 11.79 -19.75
C PRO A 258 2.73 10.68 -18.92
N LEU A 259 1.54 10.25 -19.32
CA LEU A 259 0.81 9.15 -18.67
C LEU A 259 0.92 7.87 -19.48
N PRO A 260 1.91 6.99 -19.19
CA PRO A 260 2.01 5.70 -19.85
C PRO A 260 0.86 4.78 -19.42
N ASP A 261 0.59 3.78 -20.25
CA ASP A 261 -0.36 2.73 -19.92
C ASP A 261 0.14 1.92 -18.71
N GLY A 262 -0.79 1.49 -17.86
CA GLY A 262 -0.46 0.78 -16.62
C GLY A 262 0.24 1.62 -15.54
N ALA A 263 0.33 2.95 -15.69
CA ALA A 263 0.84 3.85 -14.66
C ALA A 263 0.05 3.71 -13.34
N GLN A 264 0.78 3.59 -12.24
CA GLN A 264 0.28 3.41 -10.88
C GLN A 264 0.69 4.60 -9.99
N ASP A 265 0.07 4.72 -8.83
CA ASP A 265 0.64 5.45 -7.68
C ASP A 265 1.33 4.48 -6.72
N ARG A 266 1.97 5.04 -5.69
CA ARG A 266 2.81 4.27 -4.74
C ARG A 266 2.06 3.18 -3.99
N PHE A 267 0.77 3.37 -3.72
CA PHE A 267 -0.02 2.38 -2.99
C PHE A 267 -0.79 1.48 -3.95
N SER A 268 -1.39 2.02 -5.03
CA SER A 268 -2.09 1.19 -6.02
C SER A 268 -1.15 0.19 -6.68
N MET A 269 0.14 0.51 -6.83
CA MET A 269 1.16 -0.44 -7.29
C MET A 269 1.20 -1.72 -6.44
N VAL A 270 1.07 -1.61 -5.11
CA VAL A 270 1.06 -2.77 -4.20
C VAL A 270 -0.14 -3.67 -4.48
N MET A 271 -1.33 -3.07 -4.65
CA MET A 271 -2.55 -3.82 -4.96
C MET A 271 -2.58 -4.35 -6.39
N GLN A 272 -1.95 -3.64 -7.33
CA GLN A 272 -1.75 -4.10 -8.71
C GLN A 272 -0.82 -5.32 -8.73
N LEU A 273 0.30 -5.28 -8.01
CA LEU A 273 1.20 -6.43 -7.85
C LEU A 273 0.44 -7.61 -7.25
N ALA A 274 -0.30 -7.39 -6.15
CA ALA A 274 -1.13 -8.42 -5.53
C ALA A 274 -2.15 -9.03 -6.51
N SER A 275 -2.78 -8.19 -7.34
CA SER A 275 -3.77 -8.63 -8.32
C SER A 275 -3.17 -9.49 -9.44
N LEU A 276 -1.97 -9.15 -9.89
CA LEU A 276 -1.25 -9.91 -10.92
C LEU A 276 -0.73 -11.24 -10.35
N VAL A 277 -0.15 -11.22 -9.15
CA VAL A 277 0.34 -12.43 -8.48
C VAL A 277 -0.82 -13.37 -8.17
N ARG A 278 -1.96 -12.85 -7.71
CA ARG A 278 -3.18 -13.65 -7.50
C ARG A 278 -3.72 -14.27 -8.78
N GLY A 279 -3.58 -13.56 -9.92
CA GLY A 279 -4.01 -14.02 -11.23
C GLY A 279 -3.15 -15.16 -11.78
N ASP A 280 -1.83 -15.07 -11.61
CA ASP A 280 -0.89 -16.13 -12.00
C ASP A 280 0.29 -16.29 -11.01
N PRO A 281 0.09 -16.99 -9.88
CA PRO A 281 1.16 -17.16 -8.90
C PRO A 281 2.39 -17.89 -9.47
N ALA A 282 2.21 -18.73 -10.49
CA ALA A 282 3.30 -19.51 -11.07
C ALA A 282 4.24 -18.67 -11.94
N ALA A 283 3.79 -17.49 -12.41
CA ALA A 283 4.60 -16.55 -13.17
C ALA A 283 5.64 -15.80 -12.31
N TYR A 284 5.41 -15.70 -11.00
CA TYR A 284 6.25 -14.94 -10.07
C TYR A 284 7.17 -15.89 -9.30
N LYS A 285 8.22 -16.37 -9.98
CA LYS A 285 9.30 -17.18 -9.39
C LYS A 285 10.45 -16.28 -8.93
N PRO A 286 11.31 -16.71 -7.99
CA PRO A 286 12.52 -15.98 -7.63
C PRO A 286 13.30 -15.48 -8.85
N GLY A 287 13.72 -14.21 -8.84
CA GLY A 287 14.43 -13.55 -9.95
C GLY A 287 13.53 -12.90 -11.01
N VAL A 288 12.23 -13.21 -11.05
CA VAL A 288 11.30 -12.56 -11.98
C VAL A 288 11.07 -11.11 -11.55
N THR A 289 11.31 -10.18 -12.47
CA THR A 289 11.20 -8.74 -12.21
C THR A 289 10.08 -8.11 -13.03
N ARG A 290 9.16 -7.40 -12.37
CA ARG A 290 8.07 -6.66 -12.99
C ARG A 290 8.34 -5.16 -12.92
N GLN A 291 8.21 -4.46 -14.05
CA GLN A 291 8.28 -3.00 -14.06
C GLN A 291 6.90 -2.37 -13.85
N PHE A 292 6.87 -1.31 -13.05
CA PHE A 292 5.73 -0.43 -12.87
C PHE A 292 6.16 1.01 -13.08
N PHE A 293 5.42 1.81 -13.84
CA PHE A 293 5.60 3.27 -13.79
C PHE A 293 4.83 3.80 -12.59
N VAL A 294 5.53 4.31 -11.58
CA VAL A 294 4.94 4.69 -10.29
C VAL A 294 5.08 6.19 -10.07
N VAL A 295 3.95 6.81 -9.73
CA VAL A 295 3.81 8.25 -9.49
C VAL A 295 3.80 8.51 -7.99
N ASP A 296 4.65 9.43 -7.54
CA ASP A 296 4.64 10.05 -6.20
C ASP A 296 3.87 11.39 -6.28
N ASN A 297 3.89 12.20 -5.22
CA ASN A 297 3.19 13.50 -5.21
C ASN A 297 3.83 14.63 -6.04
N ASN A 298 4.95 14.40 -6.73
CA ASN A 298 5.58 15.38 -7.64
C ASN A 298 6.44 14.82 -8.78
N SER A 299 6.55 13.49 -8.88
CA SER A 299 7.41 12.82 -9.86
C SER A 299 6.83 11.46 -10.22
N GLY A 300 7.36 10.84 -11.26
CA GLY A 300 6.98 9.50 -11.69
C GLY A 300 8.17 8.78 -12.28
N GLU A 301 8.36 7.52 -11.90
CA GLU A 301 9.56 6.75 -12.24
C GLU A 301 9.25 5.25 -12.38
N ASN A 302 10.06 4.55 -13.18
CA ASN A 302 9.95 3.11 -13.35
C ASN A 302 10.51 2.39 -12.10
N TRP A 303 9.69 1.56 -11.48
CA TRP A 303 10.05 0.71 -10.35
C TRP A 303 10.14 -0.75 -10.82
N PRO A 304 11.36 -1.31 -10.91
CA PRO A 304 11.55 -2.74 -11.03
C PRO A 304 11.26 -3.40 -9.68
N VAL A 305 10.31 -4.34 -9.66
CA VAL A 305 9.95 -5.12 -8.48
C VAL A 305 10.29 -6.57 -8.75
N GLU A 306 11.29 -7.07 -8.05
CA GLU A 306 11.75 -8.45 -8.15
C GLU A 306 11.01 -9.34 -7.17
N THR A 307 10.70 -10.56 -7.60
CA THR A 307 10.27 -11.64 -6.71
C THR A 307 11.49 -12.23 -6.03
N ILE A 308 11.57 -12.14 -4.71
CA ILE A 308 12.68 -12.69 -3.92
C ILE A 308 12.45 -14.18 -3.66
N GLY A 309 11.25 -14.54 -3.22
CA GLY A 309 10.88 -15.93 -2.95
C GLY A 309 9.82 -16.06 -1.89
N ASP A 310 9.53 -17.29 -1.50
CA ASP A 310 8.56 -17.57 -0.44
C ASP A 310 9.27 -17.52 0.93
N GLU A 311 8.67 -16.83 1.90
CA GLU A 311 9.18 -16.60 3.25
C GLU A 311 8.04 -16.67 4.28
N THR A 312 8.28 -17.33 5.41
CA THR A 312 7.37 -17.30 6.56
C THR A 312 7.63 -16.06 7.42
N ILE A 313 6.65 -15.16 7.53
CA ILE A 313 6.76 -13.98 8.42
C ILE A 313 6.04 -14.22 9.75
N ARG A 314 6.50 -13.53 10.80
CA ARG A 314 5.81 -13.49 12.10
C ARG A 314 4.89 -12.28 12.19
N THR A 315 3.65 -12.52 12.62
CA THR A 315 2.65 -11.51 12.96
C THR A 315 2.28 -11.59 14.44
N ALA A 316 1.44 -10.67 14.92
CA ALA A 316 0.93 -10.74 16.29
C ALA A 316 0.01 -11.96 16.53
N GLN A 317 -0.59 -12.51 15.47
CA GLN A 317 -1.58 -13.60 15.52
C GLN A 317 -0.98 -14.96 15.19
N GLY A 318 0.29 -15.03 14.78
CA GLY A 318 0.97 -16.27 14.40
C GLY A 318 1.91 -16.07 13.23
N TYR A 319 2.20 -17.16 12.52
CA TYR A 319 3.06 -17.15 11.35
C TYR A 319 2.23 -17.16 10.07
N LEU A 320 2.75 -16.51 9.01
CA LEU A 320 2.13 -16.47 7.70
C LEU A 320 3.15 -16.85 6.64
N GLU A 321 2.78 -17.82 5.80
CA GLU A 321 3.48 -18.07 4.54
C GLU A 321 3.20 -16.92 3.59
N THR A 322 4.27 -16.36 3.01
CA THR A 322 4.19 -15.22 2.12
C THR A 322 5.15 -15.35 0.96
N ARG A 323 4.89 -14.59 -0.11
CA ARG A 323 5.88 -14.31 -1.14
C ARG A 323 6.43 -12.90 -0.97
N HIS A 324 7.74 -12.79 -0.87
CA HIS A 324 8.48 -11.54 -0.72
C HIS A 324 8.84 -10.95 -2.09
N PHE A 325 8.59 -9.65 -2.23
CA PHE A 325 8.94 -8.84 -3.37
C PHE A 325 9.76 -7.63 -2.91
N LYS A 326 10.76 -7.25 -3.69
CA LYS A 326 11.66 -6.13 -3.39
C LYS A 326 11.73 -5.20 -4.59
N ARG A 327 11.59 -3.90 -4.35
CA ARG A 327 11.91 -2.88 -5.35
C ARG A 327 13.42 -2.77 -5.50
N LEU A 328 13.93 -2.99 -6.71
CA LEU A 328 15.35 -2.84 -6.99
C LEU A 328 15.74 -1.36 -7.15
N PRO A 329 17.01 -1.00 -6.81
CA PRO A 329 17.57 0.30 -7.13
C PRO A 329 17.49 0.57 -8.64
N ARG A 330 17.14 1.79 -9.00
CA ARG A 330 16.99 2.21 -10.42
C ARG A 330 18.30 2.68 -11.04
N HIS A 331 19.19 3.22 -10.21
CA HIS A 331 20.48 3.79 -10.56
C HIS A 331 21.36 3.82 -9.31
N ASP A 332 22.66 4.08 -9.50
CA ASP A 332 23.58 4.28 -8.38
C ASP A 332 23.09 5.40 -7.46
N GLY A 333 23.06 5.13 -6.16
CA GLY A 333 22.55 6.08 -5.15
C GLY A 333 21.03 6.04 -4.90
N ASP A 334 20.26 5.17 -5.58
CA ASP A 334 18.87 4.91 -5.19
C ASP A 334 18.81 4.06 -3.91
N LEU A 335 18.84 4.73 -2.76
CA LEU A 335 18.90 4.10 -1.44
C LEU A 335 17.53 3.77 -0.84
N ARG A 336 16.43 4.21 -1.47
CA ARG A 336 15.08 3.91 -0.98
C ARG A 336 14.81 2.42 -1.21
N ARG A 337 14.35 1.69 -0.19
CA ARG A 337 13.97 0.27 -0.32
C ARG A 337 12.49 0.10 -0.02
N ILE A 338 11.82 -0.72 -0.81
CA ILE A 338 10.41 -1.05 -0.62
C ILE A 338 10.31 -2.57 -0.77
N ASP A 339 9.80 -3.20 0.27
CA ASP A 339 9.63 -4.63 0.36
C ASP A 339 8.17 -4.93 0.69
N VAL A 340 7.60 -5.91 -0.01
CA VAL A 340 6.19 -6.29 0.11
C VAL A 340 6.12 -7.80 0.25
N TRP A 341 5.40 -8.29 1.26
CA TRP A 341 5.12 -9.70 1.45
C TRP A 341 3.62 -9.93 1.21
N LEU A 342 3.28 -10.80 0.27
CA LEU A 342 1.90 -11.15 -0.06
C LEU A 342 1.57 -12.55 0.46
N ALA A 343 0.46 -12.71 1.18
CA ALA A 343 0.07 -14.00 1.77
C ALA A 343 -1.02 -14.71 0.93
N PRO A 344 -0.77 -15.92 0.41
CA PRO A 344 -1.81 -16.69 -0.30
C PRO A 344 -3.06 -16.95 0.57
N SER A 345 -2.86 -17.24 1.86
CA SER A 345 -3.95 -17.49 2.83
C SER A 345 -4.82 -16.27 3.12
N LEU A 346 -4.34 -15.06 2.79
CA LEU A 346 -5.11 -13.81 2.87
C LEU A 346 -5.68 -13.40 1.50
N GLY A 347 -5.74 -14.32 0.54
CA GLY A 347 -6.14 -14.01 -0.83
C GLY A 347 -5.13 -13.11 -1.54
N TRP A 348 -3.84 -13.26 -1.25
CA TRP A 348 -2.71 -12.48 -1.76
C TRP A 348 -2.69 -11.01 -1.31
N LEU A 349 -3.40 -10.66 -0.24
CA LEU A 349 -3.28 -9.34 0.37
C LEU A 349 -1.87 -9.10 0.94
N PRO A 350 -1.43 -7.82 1.03
CA PRO A 350 -0.17 -7.47 1.67
C PRO A 350 -0.19 -7.85 3.15
N ALA A 351 0.62 -8.83 3.53
CA ALA A 351 0.79 -9.25 4.90
C ALA A 351 1.88 -8.44 5.63
N ARG A 352 2.86 -7.92 4.88
CA ARG A 352 3.86 -6.97 5.38
C ARG A 352 4.25 -5.99 4.28
N ILE A 353 4.46 -4.74 4.65
CA ILE A 353 5.05 -3.71 3.79
C ILE A 353 6.13 -3.02 4.58
N MET A 354 7.36 -2.95 4.05
CA MET A 354 8.47 -2.25 4.67
C MET A 354 9.03 -1.24 3.69
N GLN A 355 9.11 0.02 4.11
CA GLN A 355 9.72 1.11 3.36
C GLN A 355 10.89 1.67 4.15
N THR A 356 12.07 1.65 3.54
CA THR A 356 13.27 2.31 4.07
C THR A 356 13.57 3.53 3.22
N GLU A 357 13.60 4.71 3.82
CA GLU A 357 13.98 5.95 3.16
C GLU A 357 15.50 6.08 3.03
N PRO A 358 16.01 6.92 2.10
CA PRO A 358 17.46 7.13 1.92
C PRO A 358 18.21 7.54 3.18
N ASN A 359 17.54 8.20 4.13
CA ASN A 359 18.11 8.59 5.42
C ASN A 359 18.14 7.45 6.45
N GLY A 360 17.75 6.23 6.07
CA GLY A 360 17.69 5.05 6.94
C GLY A 360 16.39 4.92 7.75
N THR A 361 15.47 5.89 7.65
CA THR A 361 14.17 5.81 8.34
C THR A 361 13.34 4.65 7.80
N GLN A 362 12.79 3.83 8.68
CA GLN A 362 11.98 2.68 8.32
C GLN A 362 10.53 2.87 8.76
N PHE A 363 9.61 2.63 7.83
CA PHE A 363 8.19 2.49 8.08
C PHE A 363 7.79 1.06 7.74
N GLU A 364 7.09 0.41 8.66
CA GLU A 364 6.68 -0.98 8.48
C GLU A 364 5.23 -1.16 8.90
N LEU A 365 4.50 -1.94 8.10
CA LEU A 365 3.15 -2.39 8.33
C LEU A 365 3.19 -3.92 8.38
N VAL A 366 2.67 -4.52 9.45
CA VAL A 366 2.56 -5.98 9.61
C VAL A 366 1.11 -6.33 9.88
N TRP A 367 0.58 -7.33 9.18
CA TRP A 367 -0.80 -7.77 9.32
C TRP A 367 -1.18 -8.03 10.78
N ARG A 368 -2.36 -7.54 11.17
CA ARG A 368 -2.92 -7.67 12.52
C ARG A 368 -4.27 -8.41 12.53
N GLY A 369 -4.82 -8.77 11.36
CA GLY A 369 -6.11 -9.46 11.30
C GLY A 369 -6.05 -10.90 11.80
N LYS A 370 -7.22 -11.51 11.98
CA LYS A 370 -7.31 -12.94 12.33
C LYS A 370 -6.69 -13.78 11.21
N LEU A 371 -5.95 -14.82 11.59
CA LEU A 371 -5.47 -15.84 10.68
C LEU A 371 -6.51 -16.96 10.68
N ASN A 372 -7.08 -17.27 9.52
CA ASN A 372 -7.94 -18.46 9.41
C ASN A 372 -7.01 -19.68 9.36
N ALA A 373 -7.03 -20.50 10.40
CA ALA A 373 -6.08 -21.60 10.56
C ALA A 373 -6.40 -22.85 9.72
N ASP A 374 -7.53 -22.91 9.01
CA ASP A 374 -8.11 -24.22 8.66
C ASP A 374 -8.44 -24.50 7.19
N GLU A 375 -7.94 -23.72 6.21
CA GLU A 375 -8.15 -24.08 4.78
C GLU A 375 -6.99 -24.85 4.13
N THR A 376 -5.93 -25.18 4.88
CA THR A 376 -4.78 -25.94 4.36
C THR A 376 -4.57 -27.22 5.15
N GLY A 377 -5.52 -28.16 5.06
CA GLY A 377 -5.41 -29.47 5.68
C GLY A 377 -6.54 -30.41 5.29
N SER A 378 -6.21 -31.44 4.51
CA SER A 378 -6.97 -32.69 4.38
C SER A 378 -8.29 -32.66 3.59
N GLN A 379 -8.20 -32.55 2.26
CA GLN A 379 -9.10 -33.34 1.40
C GLN A 379 -8.48 -34.73 1.20
N GLY A 380 -8.63 -35.57 2.22
CA GLY A 380 -8.39 -37.01 2.17
C GLY A 380 -9.58 -37.68 2.84
N GLY A 381 -10.55 -38.12 2.05
CA GLY A 381 -11.80 -38.67 2.56
C GLY A 381 -12.69 -39.22 1.45
N SER A 382 -12.20 -40.25 0.76
CA SER A 382 -13.06 -41.20 0.03
C SER A 382 -13.88 -41.99 1.05
N VAL A 383 -15.22 -42.04 0.95
CA VAL A 383 -16.05 -43.27 1.03
C VAL A 383 -17.42 -43.00 0.38
N ASP A 384 -17.85 -44.01 -0.36
CA ASP A 384 -19.11 -44.29 -1.06
C ASP A 384 -20.44 -44.05 -0.33
N GLY A 385 -21.48 -43.88 -1.17
CA GLY A 385 -22.82 -44.48 -1.07
C GLY A 385 -23.72 -44.01 0.09
N THR A 386 -24.93 -43.49 -0.13
CA THR A 386 -26.07 -44.28 -0.61
C THR A 386 -27.26 -43.36 -0.87
N SER A 387 -28.02 -43.67 -1.92
CA SER A 387 -29.32 -43.07 -2.27
C SER A 387 -30.38 -43.24 -1.17
N GLY A 388 -31.23 -42.22 -0.99
CA GLY A 388 -32.47 -42.33 -0.21
C GLY A 388 -33.34 -41.07 -0.38
N SER A 389 -34.46 -41.22 -1.08
CA SER A 389 -35.47 -40.19 -1.30
C SER A 389 -36.45 -40.05 -0.12
N ASN A 390 -37.26 -38.99 -0.18
CA ASN A 390 -38.43 -38.65 0.63
C ASN A 390 -38.08 -37.83 1.90
N GLY A 391 -38.80 -36.78 2.28
CA GLY A 391 -40.06 -36.21 1.83
C GLY A 391 -40.35 -34.95 2.65
N ALA A 392 -41.32 -34.18 2.17
CA ALA A 392 -41.74 -32.87 2.66
C ALA A 392 -42.06 -32.78 4.16
N GLY A 393 -41.91 -31.56 4.72
CA GLY A 393 -42.47 -31.22 6.03
C GLY A 393 -42.01 -29.86 6.57
N ASN A 394 -42.56 -28.77 6.03
CA ASN A 394 -42.68 -27.51 6.77
C ASN A 394 -43.74 -27.74 7.88
N PRO A 395 -43.64 -27.15 9.09
CA PRO A 395 -44.09 -25.76 9.25
C PRO A 395 -43.33 -24.92 10.31
N SER A 396 -43.18 -23.62 10.04
CA SER A 396 -43.29 -22.55 11.04
C SER A 396 -44.76 -22.06 11.07
N PRO A 397 -45.19 -21.10 11.91
CA PRO A 397 -44.55 -20.43 13.05
C PRO A 397 -45.47 -20.42 14.31
N ASP A 398 -45.02 -19.95 15.48
CA ASP A 398 -45.59 -18.72 16.07
C ASP A 398 -45.01 -18.30 17.43
N ASN A 399 -45.03 -16.98 17.59
CA ASN A 399 -45.11 -16.17 18.81
C ASN A 399 -43.89 -15.87 19.69
N SER A 400 -43.31 -14.70 19.41
CA SER A 400 -43.44 -13.48 20.23
C SER A 400 -42.94 -13.46 21.68
N ALA A 401 -41.89 -12.66 21.83
CA ALA A 401 -41.86 -11.45 22.66
C ALA A 401 -41.57 -11.57 24.17
N ASN A 402 -40.36 -11.06 24.48
CA ASN A 402 -40.12 -9.91 25.37
C ASN A 402 -39.57 -10.19 26.79
N GLN A 403 -38.61 -9.31 27.15
CA GLN A 403 -38.19 -8.87 28.50
C GLN A 403 -36.95 -9.54 29.16
N SER A 404 -35.83 -8.82 29.05
CA SER A 404 -34.90 -8.50 30.17
C SER A 404 -35.57 -7.43 31.08
N PRO A 405 -35.12 -7.12 32.34
CA PRO A 405 -33.75 -7.24 32.85
C PRO A 405 -33.55 -7.58 34.36
N ALA A 406 -32.26 -7.76 34.71
CA ALA A 406 -31.57 -7.45 35.99
C ALA A 406 -31.97 -8.16 37.29
N ASN A 407 -31.00 -8.84 37.93
CA ASN A 407 -30.48 -8.53 39.28
C ASN A 407 -29.46 -9.60 39.76
N SER A 408 -28.25 -9.15 40.11
CA SER A 408 -27.36 -9.78 41.12
C SER A 408 -27.88 -9.42 42.54
N PRO A 409 -27.39 -9.95 43.71
CA PRO A 409 -26.12 -10.64 44.07
C PRO A 409 -26.37 -11.79 45.12
N PRO A 410 -25.53 -12.16 46.13
CA PRO A 410 -24.08 -12.00 46.42
C PRO A 410 -23.32 -13.31 46.85
N LEU A 411 -22.06 -13.10 47.27
CA LEU A 411 -20.91 -13.93 47.70
C LEU A 411 -21.03 -14.99 48.83
N THR A 412 -20.28 -16.12 48.64
CA THR A 412 -19.45 -16.97 49.58
C THR A 412 -20.10 -17.68 50.80
N PRO A 413 -19.52 -18.76 51.43
CA PRO A 413 -18.11 -19.20 51.46
C PRO A 413 -17.79 -20.74 51.43
N GLU A 414 -16.47 -21.01 51.39
CA GLU A 414 -15.66 -22.19 51.84
C GLU A 414 -16.30 -23.57 52.10
N THR A 415 -15.70 -24.63 51.52
CA THR A 415 -15.18 -25.79 52.28
C THR A 415 -14.20 -26.67 51.47
N THR A 416 -13.02 -26.91 52.03
CA THR A 416 -12.13 -28.09 51.84
C THR A 416 -11.97 -28.73 53.22
N PRO A 417 -11.77 -30.06 53.42
CA PRO A 417 -10.49 -30.72 53.11
C PRO A 417 -10.51 -32.27 52.92
N ALA A 418 -9.30 -32.87 52.90
CA ALA A 418 -8.87 -34.28 53.04
C ALA A 418 -8.59 -35.03 51.71
N VAL A 419 -7.34 -35.26 51.28
CA VAL A 419 -6.20 -36.04 51.84
C VAL A 419 -6.41 -37.55 51.72
N ASP A 420 -5.62 -38.21 50.86
CA ASP A 420 -4.91 -39.44 51.26
C ASP A 420 -3.55 -39.55 50.54
N SER A 421 -2.57 -40.07 51.28
CA SER A 421 -1.15 -40.19 50.93
C SER A 421 -0.80 -41.67 50.80
N THR A 422 0.15 -42.04 49.93
CA THR A 422 1.27 -42.96 50.25
C THR A 422 2.23 -43.12 49.06
N VAL A 423 3.49 -43.35 49.41
CA VAL A 423 4.80 -43.14 48.73
C VAL A 423 5.62 -44.45 48.96
N PRO A 424 6.92 -44.64 48.61
CA PRO A 424 7.79 -44.40 47.42
C PRO A 424 8.45 -45.69 46.86
N GLY A 425 9.32 -45.57 45.84
CA GLY A 425 10.49 -46.48 45.75
C GLY A 425 11.37 -46.45 44.50
N ASN A 426 12.58 -45.90 44.66
CA ASN A 426 13.89 -46.29 44.06
C ASN A 426 14.35 -45.90 42.64
N SER A 427 15.44 -45.12 42.62
CA SER A 427 16.57 -45.12 41.64
C SER A 427 17.44 -46.39 41.81
N PRO A 428 18.41 -46.71 40.92
CA PRO A 428 19.73 -46.06 40.98
C PRO A 428 20.56 -45.98 39.66
N GLU A 429 21.60 -45.15 39.77
CA GLU A 429 22.98 -45.22 39.24
C GLU A 429 23.35 -45.32 37.76
N LYS A 430 24.53 -44.71 37.55
CA LYS A 430 25.25 -44.35 36.34
C LYS A 430 26.66 -44.95 36.45
N PRO A 431 27.37 -45.16 35.34
CA PRO A 431 28.81 -44.89 35.27
C PRO A 431 29.12 -43.54 34.56
#